data_AF-A0A8T3CYP2-F1
#
_entry.id   AF-A0A8T3CYP2-F1
#
_cell.length_a   1.000
_cell.length_b   1.000
_cell.length_c   1.000
_cell.angle_alpha   90.00
_cell.angle_beta   90.00
_cell.angle_gamma   90.00
#
_symmetry.space_group_name_H-M   'P 1'
#
loop_
_entity.id
_entity.type
_entity.pdbx_description
1 polymer ?
#
loop_
_entity_poly.entity_id
_entity_poly.type
_entity_poly.pdbx_seq_one_letter_code
_entity_poly.pdbx_strand_id
1 'polypeptide(L)'
;MFKQAMRHWEKQTCVTFIEKTDEESYIVFTYRPCGCCSYVGRRGNGPQAISIGKNCDKFGIVVHELGHVIGFWHEHTRPDRDDHVTIIRDNIQPGQEYNFLKMEPGEVNSLGEPYDFDSIMHYARNTFSRGMFLDTILPSRDENGVRPAIGQRTRLSKGDIAQARKLYRCPGTVSHLTGDLGHRRAVSVGKPVIAM
;
A
#
# COMPACT_ATOMS: atom_id res chain seq x y z
N MET A 1 17.29 -3.30 8.22
CA MET A 1 16.41 -2.75 7.16
C MET A 1 15.09 -3.52 7.05
N PHE A 2 15.03 -4.77 6.59
CA PHE A 2 13.75 -5.53 6.48
C PHE A 2 12.96 -5.61 7.80
N LYS A 3 13.62 -6.00 8.91
CA LYS A 3 13.02 -6.01 10.25
C LYS A 3 12.50 -4.63 10.70
N GLN A 4 13.13 -3.54 10.25
CA GLN A 4 12.67 -2.19 10.58
C GLN A 4 11.41 -1.82 9.78
N ALA A 5 11.33 -2.17 8.50
CA ALA A 5 10.15 -1.95 7.67
C ALA A 5 8.93 -2.74 8.19
N MET A 6 9.13 -4.00 8.61
CA MET A 6 8.10 -4.78 9.29
C MET A 6 7.62 -4.09 10.57
N ARG A 7 8.55 -3.75 11.47
CA ARG A 7 8.22 -3.04 12.73
C ARG A 7 7.50 -1.71 12.50
N HIS A 8 7.75 -1.04 11.38
CA HIS A 8 7.05 0.20 11.02
C HIS A 8 5.56 -0.06 10.78
N TRP A 9 5.20 -1.14 10.08
CA TRP A 9 3.82 -1.60 9.93
C TRP A 9 3.22 -2.08 11.26
N GLU A 10 3.95 -2.87 12.05
CA GLU A 10 3.48 -3.40 13.35
C GLU A 10 3.20 -2.29 14.37
N LYS A 11 4.00 -1.23 14.37
CA LYS A 11 3.81 -0.12 15.32
C LYS A 11 2.55 0.70 15.02
N GLN A 12 2.15 0.77 13.75
CA GLN A 12 1.05 1.62 13.31
C GLN A 12 -0.26 0.85 13.14
N THR A 13 -0.21 -0.48 12.99
CA THR A 13 -1.37 -1.33 12.74
C THR A 13 -1.45 -2.45 13.77
N CYS A 14 -2.39 -3.37 13.60
CA CYS A 14 -2.45 -4.61 14.38
C CYS A 14 -1.83 -5.80 13.63
N VAL A 15 -1.30 -5.59 12.41
CA VAL A 15 -0.58 -6.61 11.64
C VAL A 15 0.71 -6.95 12.40
N THR A 16 1.04 -8.24 12.43
CA THR A 16 2.27 -8.75 13.05
C THR A 16 3.02 -9.63 12.09
N PHE A 17 4.35 -9.50 12.06
CA PHE A 17 5.23 -10.37 11.29
C PHE A 17 5.92 -11.36 12.23
N ILE A 18 5.91 -12.64 11.89
CA ILE A 18 6.58 -13.68 12.66
C ILE A 18 7.59 -14.42 11.79
N GLU A 19 8.66 -14.91 12.41
CA GLU A 19 9.58 -15.82 11.73
C GLU A 19 8.85 -17.14 11.50
N LYS A 20 8.83 -17.60 10.25
CA LYS A 20 8.11 -18.79 9.81
C LYS A 20 8.65 -20.02 10.52
N THR A 21 7.74 -20.85 11.04
CA THR A 21 8.01 -22.20 11.52
C THR A 21 7.41 -23.21 10.54
N ASP A 22 6.13 -23.54 10.72
CA ASP A 22 5.36 -24.56 10.05
C ASP A 22 4.24 -23.97 9.19
N GLU A 23 4.09 -22.65 9.16
CA GLU A 23 3.08 -21.99 8.34
C GLU A 23 3.31 -22.30 6.86
N GLU A 24 2.23 -22.73 6.20
CA GLU A 24 2.24 -23.06 4.78
C GLU A 24 2.41 -21.80 3.91
N SER A 25 1.77 -20.70 4.29
CA SER A 25 1.83 -19.43 3.57
C SER A 25 2.75 -18.45 4.29
N TYR A 26 3.78 -17.97 3.61
CA TYR A 26 4.76 -17.05 4.16
C TYR A 26 5.36 -16.17 3.07
N ILE A 27 5.91 -15.02 3.46
CA ILE A 27 6.65 -14.14 2.56
C ILE A 27 8.14 -14.43 2.61
N VAL A 28 8.83 -14.36 1.47
CA VAL A 28 10.29 -14.55 1.42
C VAL A 28 10.94 -13.41 0.66
N PHE A 29 11.88 -12.71 1.28
CA PHE A 29 12.70 -11.72 0.58
C PHE A 29 13.68 -12.44 -0.34
N THR A 30 13.60 -12.17 -1.64
CA THR A 30 14.43 -12.83 -2.66
C THR A 30 14.96 -11.79 -3.63
N TYR A 31 16.17 -11.99 -4.16
CA TYR A 31 16.66 -11.19 -5.27
C TYR A 31 16.10 -11.75 -6.59
N ARG A 32 15.28 -10.98 -7.33
CA ARG A 32 14.74 -11.39 -8.64
C ARG A 32 14.92 -10.32 -9.73
N PRO A 33 14.85 -10.71 -11.03
CA PRO A 33 15.04 -9.78 -12.15
C PRO A 33 13.93 -8.74 -12.36
N CYS A 34 12.74 -8.92 -11.78
CA CYS A 34 11.60 -8.00 -11.95
C CYS A 34 11.83 -6.60 -11.31
N GLY A 35 12.94 -6.40 -10.58
CA GLY A 35 13.15 -5.19 -9.78
C GLY A 35 12.54 -5.31 -8.39
N CYS A 36 11.78 -4.30 -7.97
CA CYS A 36 11.01 -4.32 -6.73
C CYS A 36 9.57 -4.73 -7.10
N CYS A 37 9.15 -5.93 -6.69
CA CYS A 37 7.83 -6.45 -7.02
C CYS A 37 7.35 -7.45 -5.96
N SER A 38 6.05 -7.43 -5.68
CA SER A 38 5.40 -8.32 -4.71
C SER A 38 3.98 -8.65 -5.16
N TYR A 39 3.46 -9.81 -4.73
CA TYR A 39 2.06 -10.16 -4.93
C TYR A 39 1.17 -9.35 -3.98
N VAL A 40 -0.04 -8.98 -4.42
CA VAL A 40 -0.99 -8.24 -3.60
C VAL A 40 -1.81 -9.19 -2.73
N GLY A 41 -1.69 -9.04 -1.41
CA GLY A 41 -2.35 -9.87 -0.41
C GLY A 41 -1.68 -11.23 -0.19
N ARG A 42 -2.37 -12.09 0.55
CA ARG A 42 -1.94 -13.47 0.81
C ARG A 42 -2.30 -14.35 -0.38
N ARG A 43 -1.29 -14.85 -1.09
CA ARG A 43 -1.50 -15.79 -2.22
C ARG A 43 -2.06 -17.14 -1.77
N GLY A 44 -1.64 -17.61 -0.58
CA GLY A 44 -1.94 -18.96 -0.09
C GLY A 44 -1.05 -20.04 -0.72
N ASN A 45 -1.14 -21.26 -0.17
CA ASN A 45 -0.56 -22.49 -0.72
C ASN A 45 0.96 -22.40 -1.03
N GLY A 46 1.74 -21.91 -0.08
CA GLY A 46 3.21 -21.84 -0.19
C GLY A 46 3.82 -20.44 -0.07
N PRO A 47 5.13 -20.31 -0.39
CA PRO A 47 5.83 -19.03 -0.33
C PRO A 47 5.35 -18.04 -1.38
N GLN A 48 5.28 -16.76 -1.00
CA GLN A 48 5.22 -15.62 -1.93
C GLN A 48 6.48 -14.77 -1.80
N ALA A 49 7.15 -14.50 -2.92
CA ALA A 49 8.39 -13.76 -2.90
C ALA A 49 8.14 -12.25 -2.93
N ILE A 50 8.88 -11.52 -2.10
CA ILE A 50 9.10 -10.09 -2.24
C ILE A 50 10.44 -9.93 -2.95
N SER A 51 10.42 -9.43 -4.19
CA SER A 51 11.64 -9.18 -4.93
C SER A 51 12.31 -7.90 -4.44
N ILE A 52 13.56 -8.01 -3.97
CA ILE A 52 14.41 -6.88 -3.60
C ILE A 52 15.60 -6.87 -4.55
N GLY A 53 15.40 -6.26 -5.72
CA GLY A 53 16.44 -6.08 -6.73
C GLY A 53 17.46 -4.99 -6.37
N LYS A 54 18.35 -4.69 -7.33
CA LYS A 54 19.33 -3.60 -7.19
C LYS A 54 18.61 -2.26 -7.00
N ASN A 55 19.01 -1.49 -5.98
CA ASN A 55 18.39 -0.22 -5.55
C ASN A 55 17.00 -0.32 -4.88
N CYS A 56 16.51 -1.53 -4.59
CA CYS A 56 15.23 -1.76 -3.88
C CYS A 56 15.39 -1.92 -2.36
N ASP A 57 16.62 -1.85 -1.84
CA ASP A 57 16.97 -2.10 -0.44
C ASP A 57 16.83 -0.87 0.47
N LYS A 58 16.12 0.16 0.00
CA LYS A 58 15.80 1.34 0.81
C LYS A 58 14.58 1.05 1.68
N PHE A 59 14.61 1.56 2.91
CA PHE A 59 13.54 1.38 3.91
C PHE A 59 12.14 1.60 3.33
N GLY A 60 11.87 2.75 2.71
CA GLY A 60 10.53 3.06 2.20
C GLY A 60 10.09 2.23 0.99
N ILE A 61 11.04 1.69 0.22
CA ILE A 61 10.71 0.74 -0.86
C ILE A 61 10.24 -0.57 -0.22
N VAL A 62 10.93 -1.07 0.81
CA VAL A 62 10.47 -2.28 1.51
C VAL A 62 9.13 -2.04 2.22
N VAL A 63 8.89 -0.86 2.78
CA VAL A 63 7.57 -0.52 3.35
C VAL A 63 6.47 -0.57 2.28
N HIS A 64 6.75 -0.11 1.06
CA HIS A 64 5.84 -0.20 -0.10
C HIS A 64 5.57 -1.65 -0.51
N GLU A 65 6.62 -2.48 -0.66
CA GLU A 65 6.44 -3.90 -1.01
C GLU A 65 5.65 -4.66 0.05
N LEU A 66 5.82 -4.31 1.33
CA LEU A 66 5.00 -4.85 2.42
C LEU A 66 3.54 -4.37 2.35
N GLY A 67 3.28 -3.17 1.82
CA GLY A 67 1.92 -2.70 1.52
C GLY A 67 1.21 -3.60 0.51
N HIS A 68 1.92 -4.05 -0.52
CA HIS A 68 1.40 -5.08 -1.44
C HIS A 68 1.07 -6.37 -0.69
N VAL A 69 1.97 -6.89 0.14
CA VAL A 69 1.70 -8.12 0.93
C VAL A 69 0.46 -7.98 1.83
N ILE A 70 0.26 -6.81 2.42
CA ILE A 70 -0.88 -6.46 3.27
C ILE A 70 -2.20 -6.39 2.47
N GLY A 71 -2.13 -6.25 1.14
CA GLY A 71 -3.29 -6.30 0.26
C GLY A 71 -3.59 -5.00 -0.46
N PHE A 72 -2.65 -4.05 -0.49
CA PHE A 72 -2.85 -2.78 -1.19
C PHE A 72 -2.30 -2.82 -2.61
N TRP A 73 -3.14 -2.39 -3.55
CA TRP A 73 -2.73 -2.01 -4.89
C TRP A 73 -2.11 -0.60 -4.87
N HIS A 74 -1.60 -0.14 -6.01
CA HIS A 74 -1.14 1.24 -6.13
C HIS A 74 -2.31 2.22 -6.04
N GLU A 75 -2.12 3.33 -5.33
CA GLU A 75 -3.22 4.30 -5.10
C GLU A 75 -3.79 4.85 -6.42
N HIS A 76 -2.94 5.05 -7.44
CA HIS A 76 -3.35 5.59 -8.76
C HIS A 76 -4.13 4.59 -9.63
N THR A 77 -4.30 3.34 -9.18
CA THR A 77 -5.12 2.35 -9.87
C THR A 77 -6.52 2.23 -9.26
N ARG A 78 -6.86 3.03 -8.24
CA ARG A 78 -8.23 3.04 -7.70
C ARG A 78 -9.27 3.34 -8.79
N PRO A 79 -10.51 2.83 -8.68
CA PRO A 79 -11.54 3.05 -9.69
C PRO A 79 -11.95 4.53 -9.83
N ASP A 80 -11.90 5.27 -8.71
CA ASP A 80 -12.20 6.70 -8.57
C ASP A 80 -11.01 7.62 -8.91
N ARG A 81 -9.83 7.07 -9.27
CA ARG A 81 -8.60 7.86 -9.40
C ARG A 81 -8.69 9.01 -10.42
N ASP A 82 -9.55 8.91 -11.44
CA ASP A 82 -9.67 9.95 -12.48
C ASP A 82 -10.29 11.26 -11.93
N ASP A 83 -10.94 11.22 -10.75
CA ASP A 83 -11.41 12.42 -10.05
C ASP A 83 -10.25 13.16 -9.34
N HIS A 84 -9.12 12.47 -9.14
CA HIS A 84 -8.01 12.93 -8.29
C HIS A 84 -6.72 13.17 -9.07
N VAL A 85 -6.47 12.40 -10.13
CA VAL A 85 -5.26 12.50 -10.95
C VAL A 85 -5.59 12.36 -12.43
N THR A 86 -4.85 13.07 -13.27
CA THR A 86 -4.85 12.86 -14.72
C THR A 86 -3.64 12.03 -15.12
N ILE A 87 -3.86 10.96 -15.89
CA ILE A 87 -2.79 10.19 -16.52
C ILE A 87 -2.44 10.78 -17.88
N ILE A 88 -1.21 11.26 -18.02
CA ILE A 88 -0.70 11.84 -19.28
C ILE A 88 -0.12 10.71 -20.12
N ARG A 89 -1.00 10.02 -20.86
CA ARG A 89 -0.65 8.80 -21.61
C ARG A 89 0.50 9.01 -22.61
N ASP A 90 0.56 10.16 -23.26
CA ASP A 90 1.60 10.52 -24.23
C ASP A 90 3.01 10.58 -23.62
N ASN A 91 3.13 10.66 -22.30
CA ASN A 91 4.41 10.69 -21.59
C ASN A 91 4.83 9.32 -21.06
N ILE A 92 3.98 8.29 -21.16
CA ILE A 92 4.30 6.94 -20.70
C ILE A 92 5.28 6.29 -21.68
N GLN A 93 6.26 5.54 -21.16
CA GLN A 93 7.15 4.70 -21.97
C GLN A 93 6.33 3.66 -22.76
N PRO A 94 6.57 3.47 -24.06
CA PRO A 94 5.87 2.45 -24.84
C PRO A 94 5.96 1.07 -24.19
N GLY A 95 4.80 0.41 -24.02
CA GLY A 95 4.69 -0.90 -23.39
C GLY A 95 4.55 -0.88 -21.87
N GLN A 96 4.52 0.29 -21.23
CA GLN A 96 4.32 0.45 -19.78
C GLN A 96 2.91 0.96 -19.40
N GLU A 97 2.02 1.13 -20.38
CA GLU A 97 0.69 1.70 -20.20
C GLU A 97 -0.21 0.86 -19.29
N TYR A 98 0.01 -0.46 -19.25
CA TYR A 98 -0.72 -1.39 -18.41
C TYR A 98 -0.59 -1.08 -16.91
N ASN A 99 0.54 -0.48 -16.49
CA ASN A 99 0.76 -0.06 -15.09
C ASN A 99 -0.18 1.06 -14.63
N PHE A 100 -0.88 1.72 -15.55
CA PHE A 100 -1.79 2.83 -15.28
C PHE A 100 -3.26 2.47 -15.47
N LEU A 101 -3.56 1.19 -15.74
CA LEU A 101 -4.92 0.67 -15.75
C LEU A 101 -5.52 0.78 -14.34
N LYS A 102 -6.82 1.09 -14.30
CA LYS A 102 -7.56 1.07 -13.04
C LYS A 102 -7.90 -0.38 -12.71
N MET A 103 -7.97 -0.67 -11.42
CA MET A 103 -8.57 -1.90 -10.92
C MET A 103 -10.07 -1.87 -11.18
N GLU A 104 -10.68 -3.03 -11.37
CA GLU A 104 -12.12 -3.10 -11.54
C GLU A 104 -12.84 -2.82 -10.21
N PRO A 105 -14.02 -2.16 -10.20
CA PRO A 105 -14.75 -1.78 -8.97
C PRO A 105 -15.10 -2.92 -7.99
N GLY A 106 -14.91 -4.18 -8.36
CA GLY A 106 -15.07 -5.35 -7.48
C GLY A 106 -13.77 -5.93 -6.92
N GLU A 107 -12.61 -5.54 -7.46
CA GLU A 107 -11.30 -6.05 -7.05
C GLU A 107 -10.68 -5.25 -5.92
N VAL A 108 -11.14 -4.02 -5.72
CA VAL A 108 -10.64 -3.10 -4.70
C VAL A 108 -11.77 -2.44 -3.93
N ASN A 109 -11.52 -2.21 -2.64
CA ASN A 109 -12.44 -1.52 -1.76
C ASN A 109 -11.66 -0.48 -0.95
N SER A 110 -11.99 0.79 -1.15
CA SER A 110 -11.32 1.90 -0.45
C SER A 110 -11.65 1.96 1.04
N LEU A 111 -12.64 1.18 1.52
CA LEU A 111 -13.14 1.15 2.90
C LEU A 111 -13.62 2.53 3.41
N GLY A 112 -14.12 3.34 2.48
CA GLY A 112 -14.56 4.73 2.73
C GLY A 112 -13.43 5.70 3.03
N GLU A 113 -12.17 5.32 2.80
CA GLU A 113 -11.05 6.27 2.88
C GLU A 113 -10.95 7.12 1.60
N PRO A 114 -10.66 8.42 1.73
CA PRO A 114 -10.44 9.29 0.59
C PRO A 114 -9.21 8.84 -0.22
N TYR A 115 -9.07 9.35 -1.45
CA TYR A 115 -7.86 9.15 -2.23
C TYR A 115 -6.65 9.80 -1.54
N ASP A 116 -5.57 9.04 -1.37
CA ASP A 116 -4.42 9.47 -0.57
C ASP A 116 -3.17 9.76 -1.41
N PHE A 117 -2.96 11.04 -1.74
CA PHE A 117 -1.76 11.50 -2.46
C PHE A 117 -0.44 11.25 -1.70
N ASP A 118 -0.45 11.19 -0.36
CA ASP A 118 0.74 10.93 0.48
C ASP A 118 0.99 9.42 0.68
N SER A 119 0.12 8.55 0.16
CA SER A 119 0.24 7.09 0.32
C SER A 119 1.61 6.58 -0.13
N ILE A 120 2.20 5.69 0.67
CA ILE A 120 3.42 4.97 0.28
C ILE A 120 3.19 4.15 -1.00
N MET A 121 1.93 3.81 -1.31
CA MET A 121 1.52 3.04 -2.49
C MET A 121 1.31 3.91 -3.74
N HIS A 122 1.34 5.24 -3.62
CA HIS A 122 1.17 6.14 -4.77
C HIS A 122 2.46 6.20 -5.61
N TYR A 123 2.34 6.21 -6.94
CA TYR A 123 3.46 6.45 -7.85
C TYR A 123 3.96 7.89 -7.79
N ALA A 124 5.21 8.11 -8.20
CA ALA A 124 5.75 9.46 -8.38
C ALA A 124 5.25 10.05 -9.70
N ARG A 125 5.32 11.38 -9.81
CA ARG A 125 4.81 12.13 -10.97
C ARG A 125 5.33 11.65 -12.33
N ASN A 126 6.54 11.12 -12.39
CA ASN A 126 7.23 10.70 -13.62
C ASN A 126 7.54 9.19 -13.66
N THR A 127 6.88 8.38 -12.82
CA THR A 127 7.06 6.92 -12.86
C THR A 127 6.71 6.39 -14.26
N PHE A 128 7.57 5.54 -14.85
CA PHE A 128 7.49 5.05 -16.24
C PHE A 128 7.39 6.15 -17.32
N SER A 129 7.91 7.34 -17.05
CA SER A 129 7.94 8.42 -18.03
C SER A 129 9.03 8.21 -19.09
N ARG A 130 8.73 8.59 -20.34
CA ARG A 130 9.72 8.62 -21.44
C ARG A 130 10.77 9.72 -21.31
N GLY A 131 10.59 10.65 -20.35
CA GLY A 131 11.55 11.73 -20.09
C GLY A 131 11.54 12.17 -18.63
N MET A 132 12.71 12.50 -18.08
CA MET A 132 12.86 12.81 -16.65
C MET A 132 11.96 13.96 -16.15
N PHE A 133 11.71 14.95 -17.02
CA PHE A 133 10.89 16.14 -16.72
C PHE A 133 9.46 16.05 -17.26
N LEU A 134 9.05 14.88 -17.76
CA LEU A 134 7.70 14.64 -18.25
C LEU A 134 6.90 13.89 -17.20
N ASP A 135 5.78 14.46 -16.79
CA ASP A 135 4.85 13.81 -15.87
C ASP A 135 4.02 12.76 -16.60
N THR A 136 3.84 11.61 -15.96
CA THR A 136 2.85 10.59 -16.33
C THR A 136 1.61 10.68 -15.44
N ILE A 137 1.75 11.17 -14.21
CA ILE A 137 0.63 11.38 -13.27
C ILE A 137 0.62 12.84 -12.82
N LEU A 138 -0.51 13.50 -13.03
CA LEU A 138 -0.73 14.89 -12.65
C LEU A 138 -1.88 15.01 -11.64
N PRO A 139 -1.61 15.27 -10.34
CA PRO A 139 -2.66 15.46 -9.34
C PRO A 139 -3.54 16.67 -9.61
N SER A 140 -4.85 16.54 -9.38
CA SER A 140 -5.80 17.66 -9.34
C SER A 140 -5.37 18.72 -8.34
N ARG A 141 -5.80 19.97 -8.56
CA ARG A 141 -5.51 21.07 -7.63
C ARG A 141 -6.44 20.98 -6.41
N ASP A 142 -5.90 21.30 -5.24
CA ASP A 142 -6.68 21.49 -4.02
C ASP A 142 -7.45 22.81 -4.03
N GLU A 143 -8.16 23.10 -2.92
CA GLU A 143 -8.97 24.31 -2.74
C GLU A 143 -8.15 25.61 -2.85
N ASN A 144 -6.84 25.55 -2.58
CA ASN A 144 -5.92 26.69 -2.70
C ASN A 144 -5.26 26.75 -4.09
N GLY A 145 -5.67 25.89 -5.02
CA GLY A 145 -5.10 25.80 -6.36
C GLY A 145 -3.74 25.09 -6.40
N VAL A 146 -3.28 24.46 -5.32
CA VAL A 146 -1.97 23.80 -5.23
C VAL A 146 -2.12 22.32 -5.59
N ARG A 147 -1.12 21.77 -6.30
CA ARG A 147 -1.09 20.32 -6.58
C ARG A 147 -0.37 19.61 -5.43
N PRO A 148 -0.98 18.59 -4.80
CA PRO A 148 -0.31 17.84 -3.75
C PRO A 148 0.91 17.10 -4.29
N ALA A 149 1.92 16.90 -3.43
CA ALA A 149 3.05 16.04 -3.73
C ALA A 149 2.61 14.56 -3.74
N ILE A 150 3.23 13.76 -4.62
CA ILE A 150 2.97 12.32 -4.76
C ILE A 150 4.27 11.52 -4.86
N GLY A 151 4.21 10.24 -4.49
CA GLY A 151 5.32 9.30 -4.68
C GLY A 151 6.36 9.27 -3.56
N GLN A 152 6.01 9.74 -2.36
CA GLN A 152 6.92 9.65 -1.22
C GLN A 152 7.25 8.19 -0.89
N ARG A 153 8.50 7.93 -0.49
CA ARG A 153 9.00 6.61 -0.07
C ARG A 153 9.74 6.72 1.27
N THR A 154 9.10 7.36 2.24
CA THR A 154 9.71 7.67 3.55
C THR A 154 8.99 6.97 4.69
N ARG A 155 7.67 6.92 4.68
CA ARG A 155 6.83 6.39 5.77
C ARG A 155 5.45 6.02 5.25
N LEU A 156 4.68 5.30 6.06
CA LEU A 156 3.23 5.19 5.88
C LEU A 156 2.57 6.56 6.09
N SER A 157 1.66 6.92 5.20
CA SER A 157 0.79 8.08 5.38
C SER A 157 -0.24 7.82 6.48
N LYS A 158 -1.02 8.86 6.83
CA LYS A 158 -2.17 8.68 7.72
C LYS A 158 -3.26 7.81 7.07
N GLY A 159 -3.46 7.94 5.75
CA GLY A 159 -4.43 7.16 4.99
C GLY A 159 -4.06 5.68 4.92
N ASP A 160 -2.79 5.35 4.63
CA ASP A 160 -2.27 3.98 4.64
C ASP A 160 -2.58 3.27 5.97
N ILE A 161 -2.31 3.95 7.09
CA ILE A 161 -2.52 3.42 8.43
C ILE A 161 -4.01 3.24 8.73
N ALA A 162 -4.84 4.24 8.42
CA ALA A 162 -6.27 4.20 8.65
C ALA A 162 -6.94 3.08 7.84
N GLN A 163 -6.62 2.99 6.55
CA GLN A 163 -7.13 1.97 5.65
C GLN A 163 -6.70 0.58 6.08
N ALA A 164 -5.43 0.39 6.48
CA ALA A 164 -4.94 -0.91 6.92
C ALA A 164 -5.61 -1.36 8.22
N ARG A 165 -5.84 -0.42 9.15
CA ARG A 165 -6.58 -0.71 10.38
C ARG A 165 -8.02 -1.12 10.10
N LYS A 166 -8.69 -0.48 9.14
CA LYS A 166 -10.04 -0.87 8.70
C LYS A 166 -10.02 -2.26 8.05
N LEU A 167 -9.09 -2.50 7.12
CA LEU A 167 -8.96 -3.78 6.40
C LEU A 167 -8.80 -4.95 7.36
N TYR A 168 -7.94 -4.78 8.36
CA TYR A 168 -7.62 -5.82 9.35
C TYR A 168 -8.45 -5.75 10.63
N ARG A 169 -9.47 -4.88 10.67
CA ARG A 169 -10.38 -4.71 11.82
C ARG A 169 -9.62 -4.53 13.14
N CYS A 170 -8.57 -3.72 13.10
CA CYS A 170 -7.74 -3.49 14.28
C CYS A 170 -8.59 -2.91 15.42
N PRO A 171 -8.36 -3.32 16.68
CA PRO A 171 -9.05 -2.72 17.82
C PRO A 171 -8.82 -1.21 17.82
N GLY A 172 -9.91 -0.44 17.89
CA GLY A 172 -9.81 1.01 17.99
C GLY A 172 -9.06 1.42 19.26
N THR A 173 -8.29 2.50 19.18
CA THR A 173 -8.07 3.32 20.37
C THR A 173 -9.38 4.04 20.63
N VAL A 174 -10.24 3.44 21.45
CA VAL A 174 -11.43 4.12 21.95
C VAL A 174 -10.94 5.29 22.79
N SER A 175 -10.92 6.50 22.23
CA SER A 175 -10.99 7.71 23.05
C SER A 175 -12.33 7.64 23.75
N HIS A 176 -12.30 7.32 25.05
CA HIS A 176 -13.46 7.32 25.93
C HIS A 176 -14.16 8.68 25.85
N LEU A 177 -15.21 8.77 25.03
CA LEU A 177 -16.30 9.67 25.28
C LEU A 177 -17.34 8.83 26.03
N THR A 178 -17.47 9.14 27.32
CA THR A 178 -18.49 8.61 28.22
C THR A 178 -19.88 8.74 27.60
N GLY A 179 -20.61 7.63 27.51
CA GLY A 179 -22.01 7.66 27.06
C GLY A 179 -22.61 6.32 26.65
N ASP A 180 -23.00 5.56 27.68
CA ASP A 180 -24.11 4.60 27.71
C ASP A 180 -24.01 3.20 27.07
N LEU A 181 -24.67 2.26 27.75
CA LEU A 181 -24.50 0.81 27.70
C LEU A 181 -24.95 0.16 26.39
N GLY A 182 -24.08 -0.69 25.83
CA GLY A 182 -24.43 -1.67 24.81
C GLY A 182 -23.35 -2.73 24.70
N HIS A 183 -23.57 -3.88 25.32
CA HIS A 183 -22.65 -5.03 25.39
C HIS A 183 -22.43 -5.63 23.98
N ARG A 184 -21.57 -5.03 23.16
CA ARG A 184 -21.08 -5.66 21.93
C ARG A 184 -19.94 -6.60 22.32
N ARG A 185 -20.21 -7.92 22.30
CA ARG A 185 -19.16 -8.94 22.39
C ARG A 185 -18.10 -8.65 21.32
N ALA A 186 -16.92 -8.23 21.74
CA ALA A 186 -15.75 -8.19 20.87
C ALA A 186 -15.43 -9.64 20.51
N VAL A 187 -15.77 -10.04 19.28
CA VAL A 187 -15.24 -11.27 18.70
C VAL A 187 -13.74 -11.04 18.60
N SER A 188 -12.96 -11.83 19.35
CA SER A 188 -11.51 -11.90 19.23
C SER A 188 -11.18 -12.47 17.84
N VAL A 189 -11.18 -11.61 16.82
CA VAL A 189 -10.54 -11.93 15.55
C VAL A 189 -9.06 -12.03 15.87
N GLY A 190 -8.47 -13.21 15.70
CA GLY A 190 -7.03 -13.41 15.90
C GLY A 190 -6.24 -12.34 15.16
N LYS A 191 -5.10 -11.90 15.74
CA LYS A 191 -4.27 -10.87 15.12
C LYS A 191 -3.92 -11.29 13.68
N PRO A 192 -3.93 -10.37 12.71
CA PRO A 192 -3.45 -10.69 11.38
C PRO A 192 -1.95 -10.96 11.40
N VAL A 193 -1.59 -12.23 11.26
CA VAL A 193 -0.20 -12.71 11.28
C VAL A 193 0.27 -12.97 9.86
N ILE A 194 1.43 -12.43 9.52
CA ILE A 194 2.14 -12.71 8.26
C ILE A 194 3.45 -13.42 8.63
N ALA A 195 3.56 -14.70 8.27
CA ALA A 195 4.79 -15.47 8.47
C ALA A 195 5.85 -15.11 7.43
N MET A 196 7.12 -15.16 7.83
CA MET A 196 8.30 -14.83 7.01
C MET A 196 9.43 -15.82 7.18
#